data_AF-A0A3L7QPE9-F1
#
_entry.id   AF-A0A3L7QPE9-F1
#
_cell.length_a   1.000
_cell.length_b   1.000
_cell.length_c   1.000
_cell.angle_alpha   90.00
_cell.angle_beta   90.00
_cell.angle_gamma   90.00
#
_symmetry.space_group_name_H-M   'P 1'
#
loop_
_entity.id
_entity.type
_entity.pdbx_description
1 polymer ?
#
loop_
_entity_poly.entity_id
_entity_poly.type
_entity_poly.pdbx_seq_one_letter_code
_entity_poly.pdbx_strand_id
1 'polypeptide(L)'
;MHDQYIYPLVERWCDLNSLRKIDLCGGLNPTPGYESVDLHNAHITADLNERWPFGDGEIGLIRAHDALEHLHNPIHTMQQAHRCLTPNGWFLTLTPSTDGRGAFQDPTHTSFWNSNSFWYYTRPEQAKF
;
A
#
# COMPACT_ATOMS: atom_id res chain seq x y z
N MET A 1 9.04 -19.51 -0.40
CA MET A 1 8.67 -20.35 -1.55
C MET A 1 7.26 -20.08 -2.06
N HIS A 2 6.30 -19.64 -1.22
CA HIS A 2 4.92 -19.36 -1.66
C HIS A 2 4.71 -18.00 -2.36
N ASP A 3 5.53 -16.98 -2.09
CA ASP A 3 5.22 -15.60 -2.53
C ASP A 3 5.99 -15.13 -3.77
N GLN A 4 6.91 -15.95 -4.30
CA GLN A 4 7.79 -15.58 -5.41
C GLN A 4 7.04 -15.13 -6.68
N TYR A 5 5.85 -15.69 -6.90
CA TYR A 5 5.07 -15.45 -8.11
C TYR A 5 3.95 -14.43 -7.95
N ILE A 6 3.73 -13.90 -6.74
CA ILE A 6 2.63 -12.94 -6.50
C ILE A 6 2.84 -11.68 -7.34
N TYR A 7 4.00 -11.03 -7.22
CA TYR A 7 4.29 -9.81 -7.98
C TYR A 7 4.22 -10.03 -9.50
N PRO A 8 4.96 -10.99 -10.10
CA PRO A 8 4.90 -11.20 -11.56
C PRO A 8 3.48 -11.51 -12.07
N LEU A 9 2.67 -12.25 -11.30
CA LEU A 9 1.30 -12.59 -11.69
C LEU A 9 0.41 -11.35 -11.69
N VAL A 10 0.48 -10.55 -10.63
CA VAL A 10 -0.35 -9.34 -10.49
C VAL A 10 0.08 -8.25 -11.45
N GLU A 11 1.39 -8.05 -11.63
CA GLU A 11 1.95 -7.14 -12.62
C GLU A 11 1.48 -7.52 -14.03
N ARG A 12 1.57 -8.81 -14.38
CA ARG A 12 1.09 -9.30 -15.67
C ARG A 12 -0.41 -9.09 -15.84
N TRP A 13 -1.20 -9.29 -14.79
CA TRP A 13 -2.63 -9.02 -14.82
C TRP A 13 -2.91 -7.52 -15.04
N CYS A 14 -2.17 -6.62 -14.39
CA CYS A 14 -2.30 -5.18 -14.62
C CYS A 14 -1.97 -4.82 -16.08
N ASP A 15 -0.86 -5.34 -16.62
CA ASP A 15 -0.43 -5.08 -17.99
C ASP A 15 -1.48 -5.55 -19.02
N LEU A 16 -2.07 -6.74 -18.81
CA LEU A 16 -3.10 -7.29 -19.70
C LEU A 16 -4.40 -6.48 -19.68
N ASN A 17 -4.68 -5.79 -18.59
CA ASN A 17 -5.91 -5.00 -18.41
C ASN A 17 -5.67 -3.48 -18.53
N SER A 18 -4.45 -3.05 -18.87
CA SER A 18 -4.05 -1.64 -18.92
C SER A 18 -4.32 -0.88 -17.61
N LEU A 19 -4.07 -1.53 -16.47
CA LEU A 19 -4.25 -0.96 -15.14
C LEU A 19 -2.97 -0.34 -14.60
N ARG A 20 -3.11 0.75 -13.83
CA ARG A 20 -1.99 1.44 -13.19
C ARG A 20 -1.40 0.60 -12.06
N LYS A 21 -0.09 0.75 -11.86
CA LYS A 21 0.69 0.13 -10.79
C LYS A 21 1.35 1.26 -9.99
N ILE A 22 0.99 1.42 -8.72
CA ILE A 22 1.44 2.53 -7.87
C ILE A 22 2.40 2.02 -6.81
N ASP A 23 3.46 2.78 -6.57
CA ASP A 23 4.44 2.53 -5.50
C ASP A 23 4.34 3.64 -4.45
N LEU A 24 3.81 3.32 -3.27
CA LEU A 24 3.69 4.27 -2.15
C LEU A 24 5.05 4.51 -1.50
N CYS A 25 5.34 5.76 -1.15
CA CYS A 25 6.59 6.18 -0.52
C CYS A 25 7.84 5.82 -1.36
N GLY A 26 7.69 5.82 -2.69
CA GLY A 26 8.74 5.43 -3.63
C GLY A 26 9.70 6.56 -4.02
N GLY A 27 9.87 7.60 -3.20
CA GLY A 27 10.71 8.77 -3.54
C GLY A 27 12.22 8.50 -3.51
N LEU A 28 12.67 7.52 -2.72
CA LEU A 28 14.10 7.16 -2.62
C LEU A 28 14.50 6.05 -3.59
N ASN A 29 13.70 4.99 -3.64
CA ASN A 29 13.98 3.78 -4.43
C ASN A 29 12.73 3.36 -5.20
N PRO A 30 12.31 4.11 -6.25
CA PRO A 30 11.11 3.78 -7.01
C PRO A 30 11.27 2.42 -7.70
N THR A 31 10.21 1.61 -7.64
CA THR A 31 10.18 0.31 -8.30
C THR A 31 9.98 0.48 -9.83
N PRO A 32 10.84 -0.07 -10.70
CA PRO A 32 10.67 0.03 -12.14
C PRO A 32 9.32 -0.51 -12.62
N GLY A 33 8.65 0.23 -13.50
CA GLY A 33 7.32 -0.13 -14.02
C GLY A 33 6.16 0.28 -13.13
N TYR A 34 6.40 1.01 -12.05
CA TYR A 34 5.38 1.60 -11.18
C TYR A 34 5.46 3.13 -11.23
N GLU A 35 4.33 3.79 -11.05
CA GLU A 35 4.27 5.23 -10.77
C GLU A 35 4.44 5.42 -9.26
N SER A 36 5.55 6.04 -8.85
CA SER A 36 5.78 6.33 -7.43
C SER A 36 5.03 7.57 -6.96
N VAL A 37 4.55 7.53 -5.72
CA VAL A 37 3.94 8.68 -5.02
C VAL A 37 4.61 8.89 -3.67
N ASP A 38 5.02 10.12 -3.39
CA ASP A 38 5.71 10.51 -2.16
C ASP A 38 5.63 12.04 -1.97
N LEU A 39 6.05 12.54 -0.81
CA LEU A 39 6.18 13.97 -0.54
C LEU A 39 7.26 14.63 -1.40
N HIS A 40 8.31 13.88 -1.77
CA HIS A 40 9.46 14.38 -2.50
C HIS A 40 10.04 13.32 -3.46
N ASN A 41 10.64 13.76 -4.57
CA ASN A 41 11.41 12.92 -5.50
C ASN A 41 10.66 11.72 -6.14
N ALA A 42 9.32 11.77 -6.15
CA ALA A 42 8.47 10.74 -6.78
C ALA A 42 7.88 11.23 -8.12
N HIS A 43 7.34 10.30 -8.92
CA HIS A 43 6.61 10.64 -10.15
C HIS A 43 5.41 11.55 -9.87
N ILE A 44 4.75 11.31 -8.74
CA ILE A 44 3.62 12.09 -8.25
C ILE A 44 3.99 12.63 -6.87
N THR A 45 4.03 13.95 -6.73
CA THR A 45 4.29 14.61 -5.45
C THR A 45 2.98 14.86 -4.71
N ALA A 46 2.74 14.17 -3.60
CA ALA A 46 1.53 14.33 -2.78
C ALA A 46 1.74 13.85 -1.33
N ASP A 47 0.98 14.43 -0.39
CA ASP A 47 0.92 13.94 0.99
C ASP A 47 -0.10 12.80 1.10
N LEU A 48 0.37 11.59 1.42
CA LEU A 48 -0.45 10.39 1.56
C LEU A 48 -1.26 10.37 2.88
N ASN A 49 -1.00 11.29 3.82
CA ASN A 49 -1.89 11.53 4.97
C ASN A 49 -3.15 12.31 4.58
N GLU A 50 -3.15 12.95 3.41
CA GLU A 50 -4.30 13.60 2.81
C GLU A 50 -4.99 12.68 1.78
N ARG A 51 -6.05 13.15 1.12
CA ARG A 51 -6.70 12.39 0.04
C ARG A 51 -5.68 12.06 -1.06
N TRP A 52 -5.55 10.78 -1.38
CA TRP A 52 -4.59 10.34 -2.40
C TRP A 52 -4.97 10.90 -3.79
N PRO A 53 -3.97 11.28 -4.61
CA PRO A 53 -4.15 12.01 -5.88
C PRO A 53 -4.62 11.10 -7.04
N PHE A 54 -5.45 10.11 -6.73
CA PHE A 54 -5.94 9.09 -7.66
C PHE A 54 -7.47 9.09 -7.69
N GLY A 55 -8.02 8.78 -8.86
CA GLY A 55 -9.44 8.52 -9.08
C GLY A 55 -9.91 7.23 -8.41
N ASP A 56 -11.23 7.05 -8.36
CA ASP A 56 -11.84 5.84 -7.80
C ASP A 56 -11.71 4.69 -8.82
N GLY A 57 -11.25 3.53 -8.37
CA GLY A 57 -11.23 2.32 -9.19
C GLY A 57 -10.23 2.29 -10.37
N GLU A 58 -9.20 3.13 -10.38
CA GLU A 58 -8.28 3.25 -11.54
C GLU A 58 -6.96 2.48 -11.39
N ILE A 59 -6.68 1.93 -10.20
CA ILE A 59 -5.40 1.28 -9.88
C ILE A 59 -5.57 -0.24 -9.76
N GLY A 60 -4.75 -0.99 -10.49
CA GLY A 60 -4.72 -2.46 -10.43
C GLY A 60 -3.89 -2.98 -9.27
N LEU A 61 -2.74 -2.35 -9.02
CA LEU A 61 -1.80 -2.78 -7.98
C LEU A 61 -1.27 -1.58 -7.23
N ILE A 62 -1.36 -1.65 -5.91
CA ILE A 62 -0.67 -0.76 -4.98
C ILE A 62 0.42 -1.57 -4.28
N ARG A 63 1.66 -1.12 -4.40
CA ARG A 63 2.82 -1.60 -3.64
C ARG A 63 3.09 -0.62 -2.50
N ALA A 64 3.28 -1.16 -1.29
CA ALA A 64 3.62 -0.38 -0.10
C ALA A 64 4.73 -1.09 0.67
N HIS A 65 5.98 -0.95 0.24
CA HIS A 65 7.12 -1.45 1.01
C HIS A 65 7.68 -0.30 1.82
N ASP A 66 7.86 -0.52 3.11
CA ASP A 66 8.36 0.49 4.06
C ASP A 66 7.57 1.82 3.94
N ALA A 67 6.24 1.72 4.01
CA ALA A 67 5.33 2.82 3.68
C ALA A 67 4.21 3.02 4.71
N LEU A 68 3.46 1.96 5.05
CA LEU A 68 2.27 2.10 5.91
C LEU A 68 2.59 2.64 7.29
N GLU A 69 3.72 2.21 7.86
CA GLU A 69 4.22 2.62 9.16
C GLU A 69 4.55 4.13 9.25
N HIS A 70 4.75 4.80 8.12
CA HIS A 70 4.99 6.24 8.06
C HIS A 70 3.70 7.06 7.89
N LEU A 71 2.55 6.41 7.66
CA LEU A 71 1.25 7.07 7.54
C LEU A 71 0.53 7.10 8.90
N HIS A 72 0.05 8.28 9.29
CA HIS A 72 -0.46 8.52 10.64
C HIS A 72 -1.78 7.82 10.95
N ASN A 73 -2.67 7.69 9.95
CA ASN A 73 -4.03 7.20 10.15
C ASN A 73 -4.30 5.92 9.34
N PRO A 74 -4.25 4.73 9.99
CA PRO A 74 -4.54 3.44 9.36
C PRO A 74 -5.88 3.37 8.63
N ILE A 75 -6.93 3.98 9.20
CA ILE A 75 -8.28 3.95 8.61
C ILE A 75 -8.30 4.74 7.31
N HIS A 76 -7.71 5.94 7.32
CA HIS A 76 -7.59 6.76 6.11
C HIS A 76 -6.79 6.04 5.03
N THR A 77 -5.64 5.48 5.37
CA THR A 77 -4.80 4.71 4.44
C THR A 77 -5.57 3.59 3.77
N MET A 78 -6.31 2.78 4.54
CA MET A 78 -7.10 1.68 3.99
C MET A 78 -8.30 2.16 3.18
N GLN A 79 -8.96 3.25 3.58
CA GLN A 79 -10.04 3.87 2.80
C GLN A 79 -9.55 4.39 1.46
N GLN A 80 -8.40 5.07 1.42
CA GLN A 80 -7.84 5.55 0.17
C GLN A 80 -7.38 4.38 -0.72
N ALA A 81 -6.69 3.39 -0.17
CA ALA A 81 -6.30 2.19 -0.91
C ALA A 81 -7.52 1.50 -1.53
N HIS A 82 -8.55 1.23 -0.74
CA HIS A 82 -9.79 0.60 -1.21
C HIS A 82 -10.50 1.44 -2.29
N ARG A 83 -10.60 2.76 -2.09
CA ARG A 83 -11.23 3.68 -3.07
C ARG A 83 -10.50 3.66 -4.41
N CYS A 84 -9.17 3.70 -4.38
CA CYS A 84 -8.33 3.83 -5.56
C CYS A 84 -8.22 2.52 -6.37
N LEU A 85 -8.34 1.37 -5.69
CA LEU A 85 -8.25 0.07 -6.35
C LEU A 85 -9.48 -0.24 -7.21
N THR A 86 -9.24 -0.74 -8.43
CA THR A 86 -10.30 -1.38 -9.24
C THR A 86 -10.86 -2.61 -8.53
N PRO A 87 -12.08 -3.08 -8.85
CA PRO A 87 -12.50 -4.43 -8.48
C PRO A 87 -11.42 -5.47 -8.81
N ASN A 88 -11.15 -6.36 -7.85
CA ASN A 88 -10.07 -7.37 -7.88
C ASN A 88 -8.64 -6.79 -7.89
N GLY A 89 -8.48 -5.50 -7.61
CA GLY A 89 -7.18 -4.87 -7.42
C GLY A 89 -6.45 -5.42 -6.20
N TRP A 90 -5.12 -5.27 -6.21
CA TRP A 90 -4.23 -5.85 -5.23
C TRP A 90 -3.55 -4.76 -4.42
N PHE A 91 -3.56 -4.93 -3.10
CA PHE A 91 -2.74 -4.14 -2.20
C PHE A 91 -1.67 -5.04 -1.59
N LEU A 92 -0.42 -4.89 -2.03
CA LEU A 92 0.70 -5.70 -1.58
C LEU A 92 1.61 -4.85 -0.71
N THR A 93 1.73 -5.24 0.56
CA THR A 93 2.52 -4.51 1.55
C THR A 93 3.67 -5.35 2.09
N LEU A 94 4.79 -4.69 2.36
CA LEU A 94 5.89 -5.20 3.15
C LEU A 94 6.15 -4.17 4.25
N THR A 95 5.45 -4.36 5.38
CA THR A 95 5.51 -3.47 6.55
C THR A 95 6.10 -4.26 7.73
N PRO A 96 7.00 -3.65 8.52
CA PRO A 96 7.49 -4.26 9.75
C PRO A 96 6.33 -4.64 10.70
N SER A 97 6.23 -5.93 11.05
CA SER A 97 5.21 -6.40 11.98
C SER A 97 5.53 -6.02 13.42
N THR A 98 4.50 -5.66 14.21
CA THR A 98 4.61 -5.50 15.67
C THR A 98 5.03 -6.78 16.41
N ASP A 99 5.05 -7.92 15.74
CA ASP A 99 5.61 -9.16 16.28
C ASP A 99 7.14 -9.08 16.46
N GLY A 100 7.80 -8.11 15.82
CA GLY A 100 9.25 -7.91 15.85
C GLY A 100 9.66 -6.49 16.28
N ARG A 101 10.93 -6.33 16.65
CA ARG A 101 11.52 -5.04 17.05
C ARG A 101 11.53 -4.01 15.91
N GLY A 102 11.53 -4.48 14.67
CA GLY A 102 11.55 -3.64 13.46
C GLY A 102 10.43 -2.61 13.44
N ALA A 103 9.24 -2.96 13.94
CA ALA A 103 8.12 -2.02 14.01
C ALA A 103 8.38 -0.80 14.91
N PHE A 104 9.25 -0.92 15.92
CA PHE A 104 9.41 0.09 16.98
C PHE A 104 10.81 0.71 17.05
N GLN A 105 11.80 0.14 16.34
CA GLN A 105 13.19 0.59 16.44
C GLN A 105 13.48 1.86 15.62
N ASP A 106 12.70 2.12 14.59
CA ASP A 106 12.81 3.34 13.78
C ASP A 106 11.88 4.42 14.36
N PRO A 107 12.41 5.58 14.78
CA PRO A 107 11.62 6.65 15.37
C PRO A 107 10.68 7.37 14.38
N THR A 108 10.80 7.09 13.07
CA THR A 108 9.92 7.64 12.02
C THR A 108 8.67 6.79 11.80
N HIS A 109 8.55 5.64 12.44
CA HIS A 109 7.34 4.84 12.41
C HIS A 109 6.30 5.46 13.34
N THR A 110 5.15 5.82 12.78
CA THR A 110 4.06 6.52 13.45
C THR A 110 2.78 5.69 13.55
N SER A 111 2.69 4.62 12.75
CA SER A 111 1.63 3.61 12.84
C SER A 111 2.21 2.19 12.83
N PHE A 112 1.45 1.25 13.39
CA PHE A 112 1.95 -0.09 13.71
C PHE A 112 1.00 -1.16 13.18
N TRP A 113 1.57 -2.14 12.50
CA TRP A 113 0.83 -3.13 11.72
C TRP A 113 1.24 -4.55 12.07
N ASN A 114 0.30 -5.47 11.98
CA ASN A 114 0.54 -6.91 11.97
C ASN A 114 -0.59 -7.58 11.20
N SER A 115 -0.52 -8.89 11.03
CA SER A 115 -1.55 -9.66 10.31
C SER A 115 -2.97 -9.47 10.86
N ASN A 116 -3.12 -9.21 12.16
CA ASN A 116 -4.43 -9.02 12.80
C ASN A 116 -4.98 -7.61 12.55
N SER A 117 -4.12 -6.61 12.34
CA SER A 117 -4.56 -5.27 11.92
C SER A 117 -5.43 -5.34 10.65
N PHE A 118 -5.10 -6.24 9.73
CA PHE A 118 -5.85 -6.42 8.48
C PHE A 118 -7.22 -7.09 8.65
N TRP A 119 -7.48 -7.77 9.78
CA TRP A 119 -8.77 -8.44 10.00
C TRP A 119 -9.92 -7.46 10.06
N TYR A 120 -9.72 -6.25 10.58
CA TYR A 120 -10.73 -5.20 10.64
C TYR A 120 -11.17 -4.71 9.24
N TYR A 121 -10.38 -4.98 8.20
CA TYR A 121 -10.71 -4.60 6.82
C TYR A 121 -11.13 -5.77 5.94
N THR A 122 -10.88 -7.01 6.38
CA THR A 122 -11.03 -8.22 5.54
C THR A 122 -12.00 -9.25 6.12
N ARG A 123 -12.39 -9.12 7.39
CA ARG A 123 -13.27 -10.06 8.08
C ARG A 123 -14.52 -9.36 8.62
N PRO A 124 -15.73 -9.83 8.24
CA PRO A 124 -16.98 -9.24 8.71
C PRO A 124 -17.12 -9.14 10.23
N GLU A 125 -16.54 -10.08 10.98
CA GLU A 125 -16.67 -10.13 12.44
C GLU A 125 -15.95 -8.97 13.14
N GLN A 126 -14.83 -8.49 12.58
CA GLN A 126 -14.03 -7.39 13.10
C GLN A 126 -14.45 -6.04 12.50
N ALA A 127 -14.89 -6.01 11.24
CA ALA A 127 -15.25 -4.78 10.52
C ALA A 127 -16.49 -4.02 11.07
N LYS A 128 -17.14 -4.56 12.10
CA LYS A 128 -18.31 -3.95 12.76
C LYS A 128 -17.96 -2.92 13.84
N PHE A 129 -16.68 -2.73 14.13
CA PHE A 129 -16.16 -1.79 15.13
C PHE A 129 -15.42 -0.65 14.43
#